data_AF-A0A6M3IJT9-F1
#
_entry.id   AF-A0A6M3IJT9-F1
#
_cell.length_a   1.000
_cell.length_b   1.000
_cell.length_c   1.000
_cell.angle_alpha   90.00
_cell.angle_beta   90.00
_cell.angle_gamma   90.00
#
_symmetry.space_group_name_H-M   'P 1'
#
loop_
_entity.id
_entity.type
_entity.pdbx_description
1 polymer ?
#
loop_
_entity_poly.entity_id
_entity_poly.type
_entity_poly.pdbx_seq_one_letter_code
_entity_poly.pdbx_strand_id
1 'polypeptide(L)'
;MKKITYPISINYRKEWGIWEAIRELYQNSLDESESFSIERTSEGMVILDNGCGLSFKHLIIGVSEKKSDNPRGYYGEGLKIAMAVLLRLGYKTKIFSSNLYIETEVEELEGEPILSLLYSMDNDCCNGTRILIVGYNGSDFKDRIVIGGSKKIIFKNDAGQIIEEGNGSLYVRDIFCKDINEYMFSYNLNHLKLTIERNVVDPYDIRRNIGFLWSQVSDIDLIKRFLSAVNNKRGEAGADLISIPKENQDSWKKAFYDIFGKDSVIETSVLSGKLSRSYGARTIGIPRSIANILKWFISSDSDFIKLFENQSEILIKIEELSKQRLDNLVKVRSIVKDVSKEFLVNPYRLEFSNSRVSGMEIKINEKILDDLVSSVREAVSCVALIKSRSFNFTSSHLRSILDIASSIISNQFNDNLRK
;
A
#
# COMPACT_ATOMS: atom_id res chain seq x y z
N MET A 1 48.85 18.70 -13.66
CA MET A 1 47.68 17.80 -13.66
C MET A 1 47.60 17.08 -14.99
N LYS A 2 47.15 15.83 -14.99
CA LYS A 2 46.84 15.04 -16.20
C LYS A 2 45.38 15.27 -16.57
N LYS A 3 44.97 14.91 -17.79
CA LYS A 3 43.61 15.12 -18.30
C LYS A 3 43.02 13.84 -18.88
N ILE A 4 41.73 13.61 -18.66
CA ILE A 4 40.92 12.61 -19.35
C ILE A 4 39.74 13.33 -19.98
N THR A 5 39.62 13.24 -21.29
CA THR A 5 38.50 13.83 -22.04
C THR A 5 37.52 12.72 -22.39
N TYR A 6 36.25 12.89 -22.03
CA TYR A 6 35.19 11.94 -22.36
C TYR A 6 34.40 12.48 -23.55
N PRO A 7 34.16 11.71 -24.62
CA PRO A 7 33.28 12.11 -25.72
C PRO A 7 31.79 12.02 -25.28
N ILE A 8 31.47 12.63 -24.14
CA ILE A 8 30.13 12.73 -23.55
C ILE A 8 29.81 14.21 -23.49
N SER A 9 28.80 14.64 -24.25
CA SER A 9 28.27 16.00 -24.16
C SER A 9 27.78 16.28 -22.74
N ILE A 10 28.06 17.46 -22.19
CA ILE A 10 27.47 17.89 -20.91
C ILE A 10 25.94 18.01 -20.99
N ASN A 11 25.41 18.07 -22.22
CA ASN A 11 23.99 18.02 -22.53
C ASN A 11 23.43 16.60 -22.62
N TYR A 12 24.22 15.54 -22.38
CA TYR A 12 23.69 14.20 -22.20
C TYR A 12 22.78 14.15 -20.95
N ARG A 13 21.72 13.34 -20.98
CA ARG A 13 20.69 13.29 -19.92
C ARG A 13 20.09 14.68 -19.60
N LYS A 14 19.50 15.34 -20.60
CA LYS A 14 18.89 16.69 -20.45
C LYS A 14 17.77 16.72 -19.41
N GLU A 15 17.12 15.58 -19.20
CA GLU A 15 16.06 15.38 -18.23
C GLU A 15 16.55 15.35 -16.77
N TRP A 16 17.87 15.18 -16.53
CA TRP A 16 18.44 15.21 -15.19
C TRP A 16 18.60 16.64 -14.66
N GLY A 17 18.10 16.88 -13.45
CA GLY A 17 18.35 18.08 -12.68
C GLY A 17 19.46 17.88 -11.67
N ILE A 18 19.50 18.82 -10.71
CA ILE A 18 20.46 18.81 -9.61
C ILE A 18 20.27 17.61 -8.68
N TRP A 19 19.02 17.14 -8.51
CA TRP A 19 18.70 15.99 -7.67
C TRP A 19 19.29 14.70 -8.24
N GLU A 20 19.09 14.42 -9.53
CA GLU A 20 19.57 13.18 -10.15
C GLU A 20 21.09 13.08 -10.08
N ALA A 21 21.79 14.21 -10.30
CA ALA A 21 23.25 14.26 -10.17
C ALA A 21 23.72 14.01 -8.73
N ILE A 22 23.16 14.73 -7.74
CA ILE A 22 23.53 14.55 -6.32
C ILE A 22 23.16 13.15 -5.82
N ARG A 23 22.03 12.60 -6.26
CA ARG A 23 21.57 11.24 -5.93
C ARG A 23 22.61 10.18 -6.33
N GLU A 24 23.22 10.30 -7.50
CA GLU A 24 24.28 9.36 -7.93
C GLU A 24 25.54 9.49 -7.05
N LEU A 25 25.87 10.69 -6.57
CA LEU A 25 26.98 10.89 -5.63
C LEU A 25 26.67 10.21 -4.28
N TYR A 26 25.47 10.39 -3.73
CA TYR A 26 25.03 9.70 -2.50
C TYR A 26 25.05 8.18 -2.66
N GLN A 27 24.67 7.67 -3.82
CA GLN A 27 24.69 6.23 -4.10
C GLN A 27 26.10 5.66 -4.06
N ASN A 28 27.05 6.36 -4.65
CA ASN A 28 28.44 5.92 -4.62
C ASN A 28 28.96 5.90 -3.18
N SER A 29 28.69 6.95 -2.39
CA SER A 29 29.09 6.99 -0.99
C SER A 29 28.42 5.89 -0.12
N LEU A 30 27.12 5.61 -0.35
CA LEU A 30 26.39 4.55 0.35
C LEU A 30 26.80 3.14 -0.07
N ASP A 31 27.19 2.93 -1.33
CA ASP A 31 27.73 1.65 -1.80
C ASP A 31 29.13 1.37 -1.21
N GLU A 32 29.89 2.42 -0.85
CA GLU A 32 31.25 2.32 -0.34
C GLU A 32 31.35 2.22 1.19
N SER A 33 30.54 2.95 1.96
CA SER A 33 30.69 3.00 3.43
C SER A 33 29.39 2.90 4.24
N GLU A 34 28.30 2.47 3.60
CA GLU A 34 26.93 2.35 4.16
C GLU A 34 26.35 3.65 4.75
N SER A 35 27.14 4.72 4.83
CA SER A 35 26.80 6.01 5.41
C SER A 35 27.60 7.11 4.72
N PHE A 36 27.18 8.36 4.90
CA PHE A 36 27.92 9.55 4.44
C PHE A 36 27.47 10.76 5.25
N SER A 37 28.27 11.81 5.26
CA SER A 37 27.91 13.11 5.84
C SER A 37 27.88 14.20 4.77
N ILE A 38 27.15 15.28 5.08
CA ILE A 38 27.04 16.45 4.23
C ILE A 38 27.44 17.67 5.05
N GLU A 39 28.37 18.46 4.53
CA GLU A 39 28.84 19.70 5.13
C GLU A 39 28.60 20.88 4.19
N ARG A 40 28.39 22.07 4.77
CA ARG A 40 28.33 23.34 4.05
C ARG A 40 29.59 24.13 4.33
N THR A 41 30.25 24.58 3.27
CA THR A 41 31.43 25.43 3.36
C THR A 41 31.19 26.72 2.61
N SER A 42 32.10 27.69 2.74
CA SER A 42 32.10 28.89 1.91
C SER A 42 32.27 28.59 0.41
N GLU A 43 32.81 27.42 0.06
CA GLU A 43 33.06 27.02 -1.33
C GLU A 43 31.89 26.25 -1.96
N GLY A 44 30.98 25.67 -1.15
CA GLY A 44 29.82 24.92 -1.65
C GLY A 44 29.41 23.78 -0.73
N MET A 45 28.76 22.77 -1.32
CA MET A 45 28.32 21.57 -0.59
C MET A 45 29.37 20.47 -0.68
N VAL A 46 29.69 19.86 0.45
CA VAL A 46 30.65 18.75 0.55
C VAL A 46 29.91 17.47 0.96
N ILE A 47 30.18 16.38 0.24
CA ILE A 47 29.74 15.02 0.55
C ILE A 47 30.97 14.23 1.00
N LEU A 48 30.87 13.55 2.14
CA LEU A 48 31.98 12.83 2.76
C LEU A 48 31.56 11.39 3.05
N ASP A 49 32.40 10.44 2.66
CA ASP A 49 32.30 9.05 3.08
C ASP A 49 33.65 8.53 3.58
N ASN A 50 33.61 7.45 4.37
CA ASN A 50 34.80 6.80 4.92
C ASN A 50 35.09 5.47 4.21
N GLY A 51 34.73 5.36 2.93
CA GLY A 51 34.86 4.15 2.13
C GLY A 51 36.30 3.82 1.75
N CYS A 52 36.49 2.87 0.83
CA CYS A 52 37.84 2.54 0.34
C CYS A 52 38.41 3.57 -0.65
N GLY A 53 37.57 4.52 -1.05
CA GLY A 53 37.92 5.62 -1.94
C GLY A 53 37.95 5.23 -3.43
N LEU A 54 38.11 6.23 -4.27
CA LEU A 54 38.18 6.13 -5.71
C LEU A 54 39.63 5.90 -6.17
N SER A 55 39.77 4.98 -7.12
CA SER A 55 41.03 4.74 -7.82
C SER A 55 40.89 5.14 -9.28
N PHE A 56 42.02 5.31 -9.99
CA PHE A 56 42.03 5.76 -11.38
C PHE A 56 41.15 4.91 -12.32
N LYS A 57 41.09 3.59 -12.11
CA LYS A 57 40.23 2.67 -12.87
C LYS A 57 38.74 3.01 -12.75
N HIS A 58 38.29 3.60 -11.64
CA HIS A 58 36.91 4.09 -11.48
C HIS A 58 36.60 5.29 -12.38
N LEU A 59 37.58 5.89 -13.04
CA LEU A 59 37.38 6.94 -14.03
C LEU A 59 37.16 6.37 -15.44
N ILE A 60 37.48 5.11 -15.69
CA ILE A 60 37.27 4.47 -16.99
C ILE A 60 35.76 4.19 -17.17
N ILE A 61 35.22 4.43 -18.35
CA ILE A 61 33.82 4.09 -18.69
C ILE A 61 33.68 2.57 -18.78
N GLY A 62 32.57 2.03 -18.26
CA GLY A 62 32.30 0.59 -18.29
C GLY A 62 33.09 -0.24 -17.27
N VAL A 63 33.99 0.36 -16.51
CA VAL A 63 34.71 -0.30 -15.40
C VAL A 63 33.96 -0.04 -14.08
N SER A 64 33.54 -1.12 -13.43
CA SER A 64 32.85 -1.10 -12.13
C SER A 64 33.41 -2.20 -11.25
N GLU A 65 33.80 -1.86 -10.01
CA GLU A 65 34.40 -2.81 -9.04
C GLU A 65 33.53 -3.01 -7.79
N LYS A 66 32.22 -2.89 -7.95
CA LYS A 66 31.34 -2.96 -6.79
C LYS A 66 31.35 -4.36 -6.19
N LYS A 67 31.75 -4.44 -4.93
CA LYS A 67 31.94 -5.69 -4.17
C LYS A 67 30.64 -6.26 -3.60
N SER A 68 29.55 -5.49 -3.59
CA SER A 68 28.27 -5.96 -3.06
C SER A 68 27.53 -6.85 -4.06
N ASP A 69 26.85 -7.88 -3.58
CA ASP A 69 25.97 -8.74 -4.40
C ASP A 69 24.83 -7.96 -5.07
N ASN A 70 24.52 -6.75 -4.58
CA ASN A 70 23.44 -5.93 -5.10
C ASN A 70 23.75 -4.43 -4.99
N PRO A 71 24.63 -3.90 -5.85
CA PRO A 71 25.05 -2.50 -5.75
C PRO A 71 23.90 -1.56 -6.09
N ARG A 72 23.86 -0.35 -5.50
CA ARG A 72 22.82 0.63 -5.85
C ARG A 72 23.01 1.09 -7.29
N GLY A 73 24.23 1.27 -7.79
CA GLY A 73 24.51 1.61 -9.21
C GLY A 73 25.23 0.49 -9.97
N TYR A 74 24.94 0.26 -11.26
CA TYR A 74 25.38 -0.94 -11.99
C TYR A 74 26.45 -0.72 -13.08
N TYR A 75 26.48 0.43 -13.75
CA TYR A 75 27.16 0.57 -15.06
C TYR A 75 28.56 1.21 -15.03
N GLY A 76 29.03 1.69 -13.88
CA GLY A 76 30.31 2.42 -13.80
C GLY A 76 30.30 3.79 -14.49
N GLU A 77 29.14 4.26 -14.93
CA GLU A 77 28.97 5.51 -15.69
C GLU A 77 28.35 6.64 -14.86
N GLY A 78 27.58 6.31 -13.82
CA GLY A 78 26.76 7.26 -13.06
C GLY A 78 27.54 8.45 -12.50
N LEU A 79 28.75 8.22 -11.97
CA LEU A 79 29.63 9.28 -11.47
C LEU A 79 29.97 10.30 -12.58
N LYS A 80 30.29 9.83 -13.78
CA LYS A 80 30.68 10.69 -14.91
C LYS A 80 29.48 11.48 -15.42
N ILE A 81 28.32 10.81 -15.55
CA ILE A 81 27.07 11.46 -15.95
C ILE A 81 26.68 12.54 -14.93
N ALA A 82 26.78 12.26 -13.63
CA ALA A 82 26.51 13.23 -12.58
C ALA A 82 27.43 14.45 -12.66
N MET A 83 28.73 14.26 -12.87
CA MET A 83 29.70 15.35 -13.09
C MET A 83 29.37 16.18 -14.33
N ALA A 84 28.99 15.54 -15.44
CA ALA A 84 28.58 16.23 -16.67
C ALA A 84 27.30 17.07 -16.46
N VAL A 85 26.31 16.53 -15.75
CA VAL A 85 25.08 17.26 -15.41
C VAL A 85 25.35 18.43 -14.47
N LEU A 86 26.20 18.26 -13.45
CA LEU A 86 26.62 19.36 -12.56
C LEU A 86 27.30 20.47 -13.34
N LEU A 87 28.24 20.15 -14.25
CA LEU A 87 28.88 21.13 -15.12
C LEU A 87 27.87 21.89 -15.98
N ARG A 88 26.91 21.19 -16.60
CA ARG A 88 25.82 21.83 -17.36
C ARG A 88 25.03 22.82 -16.52
N LEU A 89 24.79 22.48 -15.25
CA LEU A 89 24.08 23.33 -14.30
C LEU A 89 24.96 24.44 -13.70
N GLY A 90 26.21 24.58 -14.15
CA GLY A 90 27.14 25.63 -13.73
C GLY A 90 27.97 25.29 -12.48
N TYR A 91 27.97 24.02 -12.04
CA TYR A 91 28.68 23.58 -10.83
C TYR A 91 29.88 22.70 -11.19
N LYS A 92 31.10 23.17 -10.86
CA LYS A 92 32.29 22.32 -10.91
C LYS A 92 32.29 21.34 -9.74
N THR A 93 32.82 20.15 -9.95
CA THR A 93 33.01 19.14 -8.92
C THR A 93 34.50 18.93 -8.67
N LYS A 94 34.91 18.94 -7.40
CA LYS A 94 36.23 18.53 -6.95
C LYS A 94 36.12 17.29 -6.10
N ILE A 95 36.89 16.25 -6.40
CA ILE A 95 36.88 14.98 -5.68
C ILE A 95 38.28 14.73 -5.12
N PHE A 96 38.34 14.46 -3.83
CA PHE A 96 39.54 14.04 -3.11
C PHE A 96 39.26 12.63 -2.59
N SER A 97 40.08 11.66 -2.96
CA SER A 97 39.84 10.29 -2.53
C SER A 97 41.10 9.45 -2.52
N SER A 98 41.42 8.88 -1.36
CA SER A 98 42.64 8.09 -1.14
C SER A 98 43.92 8.83 -1.54
N ASN A 99 44.41 8.68 -2.77
CA ASN A 99 45.54 9.44 -3.30
C ASN A 99 45.22 10.14 -4.64
N LEU A 100 43.94 10.34 -4.95
CA LEU A 100 43.45 10.85 -6.21
C LEU A 100 42.73 12.18 -6.00
N TYR A 101 43.15 13.20 -6.73
CA TYR A 101 42.42 14.45 -6.90
C TYR A 101 41.81 14.51 -8.30
N ILE A 102 40.56 14.94 -8.41
CA ILE A 102 39.83 15.13 -9.66
C ILE A 102 39.14 16.48 -9.65
N GLU A 103 39.18 17.19 -10.77
CA GLU A 103 38.41 18.40 -11.01
C GLU A 103 37.76 18.35 -12.40
N THR A 104 36.49 18.75 -12.47
CA THR A 104 35.72 18.76 -13.71
C THR A 104 35.96 20.04 -14.52
N GLU A 105 36.14 19.89 -15.83
CA GLU A 105 36.22 20.98 -16.81
C GLU A 105 35.32 20.69 -18.01
N VAL A 106 34.98 21.75 -18.74
CA VAL A 106 34.33 21.65 -20.05
C VAL A 106 35.39 21.79 -21.13
N GLU A 107 35.38 20.87 -22.09
CA GLU A 107 36.19 20.94 -23.30
C GLU A 107 35.27 20.96 -24.52
N GLU A 108 35.75 21.48 -25.65
CA GLU A 108 35.00 21.48 -26.91
C GLU A 108 35.56 20.40 -27.83
N LEU A 109 34.67 19.60 -28.43
CA LEU A 109 35.01 18.62 -29.46
C LEU A 109 34.00 18.76 -30.59
N GLU A 110 34.46 19.14 -31.80
CA GLU A 110 33.60 19.35 -32.97
C GLU A 110 32.43 20.32 -32.70
N GLY A 111 32.66 21.38 -31.91
CA GLY A 111 31.65 22.36 -31.53
C GLY A 111 30.70 21.93 -30.41
N GLU A 112 30.84 20.71 -29.87
CA GLU A 112 30.03 20.21 -28.76
C GLU A 112 30.78 20.34 -27.43
N PRO A 113 30.15 20.89 -26.36
CA PRO A 113 30.74 20.93 -25.04
C PRO A 113 30.68 19.55 -24.37
N ILE A 114 31.84 19.01 -24.02
CA ILE A 114 32.01 17.67 -23.46
C ILE A 114 32.66 17.69 -22.07
N LEU A 115 32.46 16.61 -21.31
CA LEU A 115 33.07 16.42 -20.00
C LEU A 115 34.58 16.15 -20.13
N SER A 116 35.38 16.92 -19.39
CA SER A 116 36.81 16.67 -19.19
C SER A 116 37.13 16.61 -17.69
N LEU A 117 38.05 15.73 -17.30
CA LEU A 117 38.51 15.58 -15.92
C LEU A 117 40.01 15.87 -15.84
N LEU A 118 40.38 16.87 -15.06
CA LEU A 118 41.74 17.10 -14.62
C LEU A 118 42.00 16.24 -13.38
N TYR A 119 43.13 15.53 -13.34
CA TYR A 119 43.47 14.70 -12.19
C TYR A 119 44.95 14.73 -11.83
N SER A 120 45.25 14.43 -10.57
CA SER A 120 46.60 14.22 -10.06
C SER A 120 46.60 13.15 -8.98
N MET A 121 47.75 12.48 -8.83
CA MET A 121 47.98 11.61 -7.69
C MET A 121 48.61 12.47 -6.59
N ASP A 122 47.98 12.53 -5.43
CA ASP A 122 48.42 13.29 -4.25
C ASP A 122 48.56 12.33 -3.07
N ASN A 123 49.74 12.26 -2.48
CA ASN A 123 50.03 11.30 -1.41
C ASN A 123 49.40 11.70 -0.06
N ASP A 124 48.89 12.93 0.08
CA ASP A 124 48.29 13.45 1.32
C ASP A 124 46.74 13.48 1.28
N CYS A 125 46.11 12.74 0.36
CA CYS A 125 44.66 12.74 0.25
C CYS A 125 43.97 11.93 1.37
N CYS A 126 42.70 12.26 1.59
CA CYS A 126 41.90 11.82 2.73
C CYS A 126 41.55 10.33 2.72
N ASN A 127 41.28 9.79 3.92
CA ASN A 127 40.57 8.51 4.05
C ASN A 127 39.15 8.65 3.46
N GLY A 128 38.75 7.71 2.60
CA GLY A 128 37.45 7.71 1.94
C GLY A 128 37.34 8.66 0.75
N THR A 129 36.17 9.23 0.53
CA THR A 129 35.90 10.15 -0.58
C THR A 129 35.29 11.44 -0.06
N ARG A 130 35.86 12.57 -0.49
CA ARG A 130 35.32 13.92 -0.29
C ARG A 130 34.97 14.52 -1.64
N ILE A 131 33.71 14.85 -1.85
CA ILE A 131 33.20 15.46 -3.08
C ILE A 131 32.68 16.87 -2.76
N LEU A 132 33.33 17.89 -3.31
CA LEU A 132 32.90 19.29 -3.23
C LEU A 132 32.17 19.67 -4.53
N ILE A 133 30.92 20.11 -4.42
CA ILE A 133 30.16 20.72 -5.49
C ILE A 133 30.29 22.23 -5.33
N VAL A 134 31.20 22.82 -6.12
CA VAL A 134 31.62 24.22 -6.00
C VAL A 134 30.45 25.16 -6.32
N GLY A 135 30.17 26.09 -5.41
CA GLY A 135 29.13 27.10 -5.54
C GLY A 135 27.71 26.62 -5.24
N TYR A 136 27.50 25.31 -4.97
CA TYR A 136 26.15 24.79 -4.72
C TYR A 136 25.68 25.01 -3.28
N ASN A 137 24.69 25.90 -3.13
CA ASN A 137 24.06 26.24 -1.85
C ASN A 137 22.57 25.83 -1.76
N GLY A 138 22.08 25.05 -2.74
CA GLY A 138 20.70 24.54 -2.77
C GLY A 138 20.43 23.40 -1.79
N SER A 139 19.30 22.70 -1.90
CA SER A 139 18.92 21.59 -1.01
C SER A 139 19.99 20.49 -0.89
N ASP A 140 20.17 19.93 0.30
CA ASP A 140 20.98 18.73 0.54
C ASP A 140 20.18 17.42 0.33
N PHE A 141 18.89 17.54 0.00
CA PHE A 141 18.01 16.41 -0.26
C PHE A 141 18.00 15.34 0.84
N LYS A 142 18.32 15.68 2.10
CA LYS A 142 18.24 14.72 3.22
C LYS A 142 16.83 14.18 3.42
N ASP A 143 15.80 14.95 3.07
CA ASP A 143 14.40 14.52 3.05
C ASP A 143 14.13 13.36 2.08
N ARG A 144 14.99 13.18 1.07
CA ARG A 144 14.94 12.12 0.06
C ARG A 144 15.79 10.90 0.41
N ILE A 145 16.39 10.88 1.60
CA ILE A 145 17.23 9.80 2.09
C ILE A 145 16.63 9.24 3.38
N VAL A 146 16.65 7.91 3.52
CA VAL A 146 16.13 7.22 4.71
C VAL A 146 17.22 7.03 5.76
N ILE A 147 18.39 6.55 5.33
CA ILE A 147 19.52 6.30 6.22
C ILE A 147 20.12 7.61 6.76
N GLY A 148 20.33 7.68 8.08
CA GLY A 148 20.79 8.91 8.74
C GLY A 148 19.81 10.09 8.67
N GLY A 149 18.61 9.89 8.11
CA GLY A 149 17.56 10.90 8.02
C GLY A 149 16.71 10.99 9.28
N SER A 150 15.80 11.98 9.31
CA SER A 150 14.83 12.19 10.40
C SER A 150 13.56 11.33 10.28
N LYS A 151 13.55 10.37 9.36
CA LYS A 151 12.37 9.56 9.03
C LYS A 151 12.04 8.60 10.18
N LYS A 152 10.76 8.58 10.57
CA LYS A 152 10.29 7.70 11.63
C LYS A 152 10.00 6.31 11.08
N ILE A 153 10.95 5.41 11.22
CA ILE A 153 10.78 3.99 10.89
C ILE A 153 9.93 3.32 11.98
N ILE A 154 8.79 2.78 11.58
CA ILE A 154 7.83 2.12 12.49
C ILE A 154 7.86 0.60 12.39
N PHE A 155 8.49 0.06 11.35
CA PHE A 155 8.78 -1.37 11.23
C PHE A 155 9.95 -1.60 10.28
N LYS A 156 10.75 -2.64 10.52
CA LYS A 156 11.87 -3.04 9.66
C LYS A 156 12.02 -4.56 9.66
N ASN A 157 12.30 -5.13 8.50
CA ASN A 157 12.80 -6.49 8.33
C ASN A 157 13.74 -6.54 7.11
N ASP A 158 14.10 -7.74 6.65
CA ASP A 158 14.98 -7.92 5.49
C ASP A 158 14.40 -7.38 4.18
N ALA A 159 13.06 -7.38 4.03
CA ALA A 159 12.37 -6.83 2.87
C ALA A 159 12.54 -5.32 2.73
N GLY A 160 12.62 -4.62 3.86
CA GLY A 160 12.60 -3.17 3.90
C GLY A 160 12.10 -2.58 5.21
N GLN A 161 11.57 -1.36 5.10
CA GLN A 161 11.09 -0.56 6.23
C GLN A 161 9.73 0.07 5.90
N ILE A 162 8.87 0.13 6.92
CA ILE A 162 7.65 0.93 6.92
C ILE A 162 7.97 2.26 7.61
N ILE A 163 7.67 3.36 6.95
CA ILE A 163 7.98 4.71 7.42
C ILE A 163 6.67 5.45 7.69
N GLU A 164 6.59 6.07 8.87
CA GLU A 164 5.45 6.89 9.27
C GLU A 164 5.55 8.30 8.69
N GLU A 165 5.04 8.46 7.48
CA GLU A 165 4.95 9.74 6.77
C GLU A 165 3.55 9.90 6.15
N GLY A 166 3.05 11.13 6.13
CA GLY A 166 1.81 11.46 5.43
C GLY A 166 2.04 11.49 3.92
N ASN A 167 1.17 10.81 3.16
CA ASN A 167 1.11 10.80 1.69
C ASN A 167 2.11 9.91 0.94
N GLY A 168 2.70 8.89 1.57
CA GLY A 168 3.32 7.75 0.89
C GLY A 168 4.42 8.07 -0.15
N SER A 169 5.67 7.78 0.20
CA SER A 169 6.82 7.84 -0.70
C SER A 169 7.50 6.48 -0.79
N LEU A 170 8.00 6.16 -1.99
CA LEU A 170 8.77 4.96 -2.26
C LEU A 170 10.25 5.29 -2.25
N TYR A 171 10.99 4.62 -1.38
CA TYR A 171 12.43 4.59 -1.32
C TYR A 171 12.91 3.20 -1.71
N VAL A 172 14.06 3.13 -2.37
CA VAL A 172 14.71 1.87 -2.70
C VAL A 172 16.15 1.95 -2.24
N ARG A 173 16.51 1.09 -1.28
CA ARG A 173 17.82 1.09 -0.62
C ARG A 173 18.22 2.48 -0.14
N ASP A 174 17.32 3.06 0.65
CA ASP A 174 17.46 4.34 1.35
C ASP A 174 17.31 5.59 0.51
N ILE A 175 17.00 5.47 -0.78
CA ILE A 175 16.97 6.59 -1.72
C ILE A 175 15.61 6.75 -2.33
N PHE A 176 15.11 7.97 -2.34
CA PHE A 176 13.83 8.32 -2.93
C PHE A 176 13.77 7.93 -4.41
N CYS A 177 12.70 7.23 -4.76
CA CYS A 177 12.37 6.81 -6.11
C CYS A 177 11.24 7.68 -6.67
N LYS A 178 10.07 7.64 -6.03
CA LYS A 178 8.89 8.38 -6.44
C LYS A 178 7.88 8.48 -5.31
N ASP A 179 6.92 9.39 -5.46
CA ASP A 179 5.73 9.41 -4.61
C ASP A 179 4.75 8.31 -5.02
N ILE A 180 4.09 7.76 -4.01
CA ILE A 180 3.05 6.73 -4.09
C ILE A 180 1.86 7.19 -3.23
N ASN A 181 1.34 8.37 -3.54
CA ASN A 181 0.33 9.10 -2.76
C ASN A 181 -0.97 8.32 -2.49
N GLU A 182 -1.21 7.25 -3.24
CA GLU A 182 -2.32 6.33 -3.01
C GLU A 182 -2.15 5.45 -1.76
N TYR A 183 -0.92 5.29 -1.25
CA TYR A 183 -0.59 4.53 -0.05
C TYR A 183 -0.74 5.38 1.22
N MET A 184 -1.08 4.72 2.33
CA MET A 184 -1.11 5.36 3.65
C MET A 184 0.29 5.57 4.23
N PHE A 185 1.23 4.68 3.90
CA PHE A 185 2.58 4.69 4.45
C PHE A 185 3.65 4.94 3.37
N SER A 186 4.81 5.40 3.80
CA SER A 186 6.03 5.40 3.01
C SER A 186 6.76 4.05 3.18
N TYR A 187 7.49 3.62 2.15
CA TYR A 187 8.18 2.33 2.14
C TYR A 187 9.61 2.49 1.64
N ASN A 188 10.58 1.93 2.36
CA ASN A 188 11.94 1.73 1.86
C ASN A 188 12.16 0.25 1.58
N LEU A 189 12.31 -0.13 0.32
CA LEU A 189 12.38 -1.54 -0.08
C LEU A 189 13.80 -1.92 -0.52
N ASN A 190 14.27 -3.08 -0.07
CA ASN A 190 15.64 -3.55 -0.32
C ASN A 190 15.77 -4.32 -1.64
N HIS A 191 14.74 -5.09 -1.98
CA HIS A 191 14.75 -6.05 -3.09
C HIS A 191 13.88 -5.61 -4.27
N LEU A 192 14.17 -4.43 -4.82
CA LEU A 192 13.59 -3.97 -6.07
C LEU A 192 14.64 -3.85 -7.17
N LYS A 193 14.27 -4.31 -8.37
CA LYS A 193 15.05 -4.05 -9.58
C LYS A 193 14.63 -2.69 -10.14
N LEU A 194 15.57 -1.77 -10.23
CA LEU A 194 15.35 -0.43 -10.76
C LEU A 194 15.77 -0.36 -12.23
N THR A 195 15.09 0.48 -13.02
CA THR A 195 15.62 0.97 -14.29
C THR A 195 16.77 1.95 -14.05
N ILE A 196 17.52 2.29 -15.10
CA ILE A 196 18.61 3.29 -15.06
C ILE A 196 18.10 4.63 -14.49
N GLU A 197 16.88 5.02 -14.85
CA GLU A 197 16.26 6.27 -14.40
C GLU A 197 15.71 6.20 -12.97
N ARG A 198 15.51 4.98 -12.45
CA ARG A 198 14.98 4.68 -11.11
C ARG A 198 13.60 5.28 -10.85
N ASN A 199 12.82 5.58 -11.88
CA ASN A 199 11.44 6.06 -11.81
C ASN A 199 10.43 4.94 -12.11
N VAL A 200 10.85 3.92 -12.87
CA VAL A 200 10.04 2.77 -13.24
C VAL A 200 10.43 1.58 -12.36
N VAL A 201 9.45 1.14 -11.58
CA VAL A 201 9.52 -0.07 -10.76
C VAL A 201 8.35 -0.94 -11.17
N ASP A 202 8.57 -2.25 -11.29
CA ASP A 202 7.49 -3.19 -11.56
C ASP A 202 6.44 -3.11 -10.42
N PRO A 203 5.18 -2.75 -10.71
CA PRO A 203 4.12 -2.73 -9.70
C PRO A 203 3.96 -4.08 -8.99
N TYR A 204 4.25 -5.19 -9.67
CA TYR A 204 4.23 -6.53 -9.06
C TYR A 204 5.28 -6.66 -7.96
N ASP A 205 6.51 -6.22 -8.21
CA ASP A 205 7.60 -6.28 -7.23
C ASP A 205 7.30 -5.39 -6.02
N ILE A 206 6.67 -4.21 -6.22
CA ILE A 206 6.23 -3.34 -5.11
C ILE A 206 5.21 -4.08 -4.25
N ARG A 207 4.13 -4.62 -4.85
CA ARG A 207 3.05 -5.30 -4.12
C ARG A 207 3.57 -6.51 -3.34
N ARG A 208 4.50 -7.28 -3.93
CA ARG A 208 5.13 -8.44 -3.30
C ARG A 208 6.01 -8.06 -2.12
N ASN A 209 6.87 -7.05 -2.28
CA ASN A 209 7.77 -6.61 -1.21
C ASN A 209 6.99 -5.97 -0.06
N ILE A 210 5.99 -5.13 -0.36
CA ILE A 210 5.07 -4.56 0.66
C ILE A 210 4.32 -5.70 1.37
N GLY A 211 3.82 -6.69 0.63
CA GLY A 211 3.13 -7.83 1.22
C GLY A 211 4.03 -8.65 2.16
N PHE A 212 5.26 -8.94 1.76
CA PHE A 212 6.22 -9.65 2.60
C PHE A 212 6.63 -8.83 3.84
N LEU A 213 6.79 -7.51 3.69
CA LEU A 213 7.07 -6.60 4.80
C LEU A 213 5.94 -6.64 5.85
N TRP A 214 4.69 -6.47 5.40
CA TRP A 214 3.52 -6.49 6.29
C TRP A 214 3.31 -7.85 6.93
N SER A 215 3.58 -8.95 6.24
CA SER A 215 3.30 -10.29 6.78
C SER A 215 4.12 -10.65 8.03
N GLN A 216 5.23 -9.95 8.28
CA GLN A 216 6.08 -10.10 9.45
C GLN A 216 5.69 -9.17 10.62
N VAL A 217 4.71 -8.28 10.45
CA VAL A 217 4.27 -7.36 11.50
C VAL A 217 3.46 -8.10 12.56
N SER A 218 3.82 -7.90 13.83
CA SER A 218 3.12 -8.44 15.01
C SER A 218 2.47 -7.36 15.89
N ASP A 219 2.82 -6.09 15.68
CA ASP A 219 2.23 -4.94 16.37
C ASP A 219 0.76 -4.77 15.96
N ILE A 220 -0.14 -4.92 16.93
CA ILE A 220 -1.60 -4.90 16.72
C ILE A 220 -2.07 -3.54 16.19
N ASP A 221 -1.55 -2.43 16.72
CA ASP A 221 -2.00 -1.09 16.33
C ASP A 221 -1.49 -0.73 14.93
N LEU A 222 -0.30 -1.21 14.56
CA LEU A 222 0.20 -1.08 13.20
C LEU A 222 -0.60 -1.93 12.21
N ILE A 223 -0.92 -3.19 12.55
CA ILE A 223 -1.79 -4.05 11.72
C ILE A 223 -3.17 -3.42 11.56
N LYS A 224 -3.73 -2.81 12.61
CA LYS A 224 -5.00 -2.08 12.54
C LYS A 224 -4.96 -0.97 11.49
N ARG A 225 -3.89 -0.17 11.47
CA ARG A 225 -3.74 0.90 10.47
C ARG A 225 -3.64 0.34 9.05
N PHE A 226 -2.93 -0.77 8.85
CA PHE A 226 -2.90 -1.48 7.56
C PHE A 226 -4.28 -1.97 7.13
N LEU A 227 -5.00 -2.69 7.98
CA LEU A 227 -6.35 -3.19 7.67
C LEU A 227 -7.32 -2.03 7.38
N SER A 228 -7.16 -0.91 8.08
CA SER A 228 -7.91 0.31 7.79
C SER A 228 -7.56 0.91 6.42
N ALA A 229 -6.28 0.94 6.05
CA ALA A 229 -5.84 1.39 4.72
C ALA A 229 -6.42 0.50 3.62
N VAL A 230 -6.39 -0.83 3.81
CA VAL A 230 -6.97 -1.82 2.91
C VAL A 230 -8.49 -1.61 2.75
N ASN A 231 -9.21 -1.45 3.86
CA ASN A 231 -10.66 -1.23 3.86
C ASN A 231 -11.04 0.11 3.17
N ASN A 232 -10.19 1.13 3.29
CA ASN A 232 -10.33 2.40 2.59
C ASN A 232 -9.79 2.39 1.15
N LYS A 233 -9.44 1.21 0.61
CA LYS A 233 -8.95 1.03 -0.77
C LYS A 233 -7.72 1.88 -1.09
N ARG A 234 -6.85 2.12 -0.11
CA ARG A 234 -5.52 2.70 -0.31
C ARG A 234 -4.61 1.71 -1.04
N GLY A 235 -3.42 2.15 -1.44
CA GLY A 235 -2.44 1.32 -2.15
C GLY A 235 -2.11 -0.01 -1.46
N GLU A 236 -2.19 -0.06 -0.12
CA GLU A 236 -2.03 -1.26 0.70
C GLU A 236 -3.01 -2.39 0.32
N ALA A 237 -4.18 -2.07 -0.23
CA ALA A 237 -5.14 -3.04 -0.73
C ALA A 237 -4.56 -3.92 -1.87
N GLY A 238 -3.51 -3.44 -2.55
CA GLY A 238 -2.77 -4.20 -3.55
C GLY A 238 -1.69 -5.13 -2.97
N ALA A 239 -1.43 -5.13 -1.66
CA ALA A 239 -0.36 -5.93 -1.10
C ALA A 239 -0.57 -7.44 -1.35
N ASP A 240 0.49 -8.12 -1.80
CA ASP A 240 0.50 -9.56 -2.05
C ASP A 240 1.06 -10.27 -0.80
N LEU A 241 0.19 -10.50 0.20
CA LEU A 241 0.55 -11.29 1.38
C LEU A 241 0.81 -12.75 0.95
N ILE A 242 2.02 -13.26 1.19
CA ILE A 242 2.39 -14.64 0.84
C ILE A 242 2.06 -15.60 1.99
N SER A 243 2.47 -15.24 3.21
CA SER A 243 2.21 -16.02 4.42
C SER A 243 2.37 -15.13 5.65
N ILE A 244 1.55 -15.36 6.68
CA ILE A 244 1.73 -14.76 8.01
C ILE A 244 2.25 -15.86 8.94
N PRO A 245 3.44 -15.68 9.56
CA PRO A 245 4.00 -16.64 10.52
C PRO A 245 3.00 -16.95 11.63
N LYS A 246 2.99 -18.19 12.13
CA LYS A 246 1.99 -18.65 13.11
C LYS A 246 1.98 -17.78 14.37
N GLU A 247 3.16 -17.39 14.83
CA GLU A 247 3.41 -16.50 15.95
C GLU A 247 2.77 -15.10 15.79
N ASN A 248 2.49 -14.66 14.56
CA ASN A 248 1.88 -13.37 14.28
C ASN A 248 0.35 -13.47 14.05
N GLN A 249 -0.20 -14.67 13.82
CA GLN A 249 -1.60 -14.84 13.42
C GLN A 249 -2.59 -14.34 14.48
N ASP A 250 -2.29 -14.51 15.77
CA ASP A 250 -3.15 -14.03 16.85
C ASP A 250 -3.21 -12.50 16.90
N SER A 251 -2.09 -11.80 16.65
CA SER A 251 -2.07 -10.33 16.53
C SER A 251 -2.93 -9.86 15.37
N TRP A 252 -2.82 -10.51 14.20
CA TRP A 252 -3.63 -10.20 13.02
C TRP A 252 -5.12 -10.46 13.25
N LYS A 253 -5.45 -11.59 13.88
CA LYS A 253 -6.82 -11.95 14.25
C LYS A 253 -7.42 -10.91 15.20
N LYS A 254 -6.68 -10.53 16.25
CA LYS A 254 -7.10 -9.51 17.20
C LYS A 254 -7.30 -8.16 16.52
N ALA A 255 -6.34 -7.71 15.72
CA ALA A 255 -6.44 -6.45 14.98
C ALA A 255 -7.67 -6.40 14.05
N PHE A 256 -7.98 -7.51 13.37
CA PHE A 256 -9.16 -7.63 12.52
C PHE A 256 -10.46 -7.44 13.33
N TYR A 257 -10.62 -8.19 14.43
CA TYR A 257 -11.84 -8.11 15.24
C TYR A 257 -11.98 -6.80 16.01
N ASP A 258 -10.87 -6.17 16.39
CA ASP A 258 -10.89 -4.85 17.02
C ASP A 258 -11.41 -3.76 16.06
N ILE A 259 -11.14 -3.86 14.74
CA ILE A 259 -11.62 -2.89 13.74
C ILE A 259 -13.04 -3.21 13.28
N PHE A 260 -13.27 -4.46 12.90
CA PHE A 260 -14.49 -4.84 12.20
C PHE A 260 -15.59 -5.30 13.16
N GLY A 261 -15.23 -5.72 14.38
CA GLY A 261 -16.13 -6.25 15.39
C GLY A 261 -16.12 -7.78 15.43
N LYS A 262 -16.44 -8.36 16.61
CA LYS A 262 -16.31 -9.80 16.89
C LYS A 262 -17.13 -10.72 15.97
N ASP A 263 -18.28 -10.24 15.49
CA ASP A 263 -19.17 -11.01 14.59
C ASP A 263 -18.77 -10.89 13.11
N SER A 264 -17.57 -10.38 12.84
CA SER A 264 -17.10 -10.16 11.48
C SER A 264 -16.50 -11.40 10.84
N VAL A 265 -16.81 -11.61 9.57
CA VAL A 265 -16.29 -12.71 8.75
C VAL A 265 -15.74 -12.19 7.43
N ILE A 266 -14.75 -12.86 6.86
CA ILE A 266 -14.18 -12.49 5.57
C ILE A 266 -15.12 -12.94 4.45
N GLU A 267 -15.53 -12.01 3.58
CA GLU A 267 -16.37 -12.34 2.42
C GLU A 267 -15.55 -13.04 1.33
N THR A 268 -15.93 -14.26 0.97
CA THR A 268 -15.26 -15.05 -0.08
C THR A 268 -16.05 -15.06 -1.38
N SER A 269 -17.37 -14.84 -1.32
CA SER A 269 -18.21 -14.64 -2.51
C SER A 269 -19.44 -13.80 -2.15
N VAL A 270 -20.05 -13.16 -3.16
CA VAL A 270 -21.28 -12.37 -2.97
C VAL A 270 -22.42 -13.23 -2.40
N LEU A 271 -22.51 -14.50 -2.82
CA LEU A 271 -23.56 -15.42 -2.38
C LEU A 271 -23.34 -15.86 -0.93
N SER A 272 -22.14 -16.34 -0.59
CA SER A 272 -21.77 -16.72 0.78
C SER A 272 -21.86 -15.53 1.73
N GLY A 273 -21.46 -14.35 1.27
CA GLY A 273 -21.59 -13.11 2.02
C GLY A 273 -23.06 -12.79 2.33
N LYS A 274 -23.96 -12.93 1.35
CA LYS A 274 -25.39 -12.69 1.58
C LYS A 274 -25.98 -13.66 2.59
N LEU A 275 -25.69 -14.95 2.46
CA LEU A 275 -26.22 -15.99 3.36
C LEU A 275 -25.69 -15.85 4.79
N SER A 276 -24.39 -15.56 4.96
CA SER A 276 -23.82 -15.30 6.28
C SER A 276 -24.41 -14.05 6.93
N ARG A 277 -24.69 -12.98 6.17
CA ARG A 277 -25.43 -11.80 6.66
C ARG A 277 -26.85 -12.14 7.13
N SER A 278 -27.58 -12.99 6.39
CA SER A 278 -28.93 -13.43 6.81
C SER A 278 -28.90 -14.29 8.10
N TYR A 279 -27.75 -14.87 8.44
CA TYR A 279 -27.51 -15.56 9.71
C TYR A 279 -26.95 -14.65 10.82
N GLY A 280 -26.82 -13.35 10.54
CA GLY A 280 -26.41 -12.33 11.51
C GLY A 280 -24.91 -11.98 11.51
N ALA A 281 -24.11 -12.53 10.59
CA ALA A 281 -22.69 -12.15 10.49
C ALA A 281 -22.49 -10.77 9.84
N ARG A 282 -21.42 -10.09 10.23
CA ARG A 282 -20.93 -8.91 9.52
C ARG A 282 -19.87 -9.32 8.51
N THR A 283 -20.17 -9.25 7.22
CA THR A 283 -19.20 -9.61 6.18
C THR A 283 -18.29 -8.46 5.82
N ILE A 284 -16.98 -8.72 5.74
CA ILE A 284 -15.95 -7.74 5.39
C ILE A 284 -15.33 -8.12 4.04
N GLY A 285 -15.50 -7.25 3.05
CA GLY A 285 -14.89 -7.41 1.74
C GLY A 285 -13.42 -6.97 1.76
N ILE A 286 -12.51 -7.91 1.52
CA ILE A 286 -11.06 -7.67 1.46
C ILE A 286 -10.54 -8.15 0.09
N PRO A 287 -9.54 -7.47 -0.51
CA PRO A 287 -8.89 -7.94 -1.73
C PRO A 287 -8.44 -9.40 -1.64
N ARG A 288 -8.57 -10.13 -2.75
CA ARG A 288 -8.38 -11.59 -2.80
C ARG A 288 -6.99 -12.04 -2.33
N SER A 289 -5.94 -11.28 -2.66
CA SER A 289 -4.55 -11.57 -2.25
C SER A 289 -4.42 -11.64 -0.72
N ILE A 290 -5.00 -10.67 -0.02
CA ILE A 290 -5.00 -10.57 1.45
C ILE A 290 -5.98 -11.58 2.06
N ALA A 291 -7.21 -11.66 1.54
CA ALA A 291 -8.26 -12.55 2.06
C ALA A 291 -7.84 -14.03 2.02
N ASN A 292 -7.10 -14.45 0.99
CA ASN A 292 -6.59 -15.81 0.87
C ASN A 292 -5.64 -16.22 2.00
N ILE A 293 -4.94 -15.27 2.61
CA ILE A 293 -4.05 -15.53 3.75
C ILE A 293 -4.82 -15.43 5.06
N LEU A 294 -5.64 -14.40 5.22
CA LEU A 294 -6.36 -14.18 6.49
C LEU A 294 -7.36 -15.29 6.79
N LYS A 295 -8.01 -15.88 5.78
CA LYS A 295 -8.98 -16.98 5.97
C LYS A 295 -8.42 -18.25 6.61
N TRP A 296 -7.09 -18.39 6.70
CA TRP A 296 -6.47 -19.54 7.36
C TRP A 296 -6.66 -19.51 8.89
N PHE A 297 -6.89 -18.34 9.48
CA PHE A 297 -6.98 -18.17 10.93
C PHE A 297 -8.08 -17.18 11.38
N ILE A 298 -8.72 -16.48 10.44
CA ILE A 298 -9.93 -15.67 10.64
C ILE A 298 -11.08 -16.34 9.89
N SER A 299 -12.24 -16.47 10.53
CA SER A 299 -13.41 -17.13 9.94
C SER A 299 -13.87 -16.43 8.65
N SER A 300 -14.06 -17.22 7.59
CA SER A 300 -14.73 -16.76 6.38
C SER A 300 -16.25 -16.88 6.50
N ASP A 301 -16.97 -16.20 5.60
CA ASP A 301 -18.41 -16.37 5.41
C ASP A 301 -18.79 -17.85 5.14
N SER A 302 -17.97 -18.58 4.40
CA SER A 302 -18.16 -19.98 4.09
C SER A 302 -17.96 -20.88 5.32
N ASP A 303 -16.96 -20.59 6.16
CA ASP A 303 -16.76 -21.31 7.42
C ASP A 303 -17.90 -21.02 8.41
N PHE A 304 -18.39 -19.79 8.41
CA PHE A 304 -19.52 -19.38 9.23
C PHE A 304 -20.80 -20.12 8.83
N ILE A 305 -21.09 -20.22 7.52
CA ILE A 305 -22.27 -20.96 7.01
C ILE A 305 -22.24 -22.43 7.44
N LYS A 306 -21.06 -23.07 7.46
CA LYS A 306 -20.91 -24.47 7.90
C LYS A 306 -21.39 -24.73 9.32
N LEU A 307 -21.33 -23.73 10.20
CA LEU A 307 -21.87 -23.83 11.57
C LEU A 307 -23.39 -24.09 11.59
N PHE A 308 -24.07 -23.78 10.48
CA PHE A 308 -25.52 -23.86 10.33
C PHE A 308 -25.96 -24.96 9.34
N GLU A 309 -25.05 -25.76 8.77
CA GLU A 309 -25.39 -26.79 7.76
C GLU A 309 -26.38 -27.85 8.27
N ASN A 310 -26.41 -28.10 9.58
CA ASN A 310 -27.32 -29.04 10.24
C ASN A 310 -28.41 -28.35 11.09
N GLN A 311 -28.59 -27.05 10.89
CA GLN A 311 -29.63 -26.27 11.57
C GLN A 311 -30.79 -26.01 10.61
N SER A 312 -32.01 -26.04 11.14
CA SER A 312 -33.22 -25.69 10.41
C SER A 312 -33.82 -24.41 10.98
N GLU A 313 -34.50 -23.67 10.12
CA GLU A 313 -35.21 -22.46 10.50
C GLU A 313 -36.49 -22.84 11.28
N ILE A 314 -36.51 -22.54 12.57
CA ILE A 314 -37.67 -22.70 13.43
C ILE A 314 -38.32 -21.33 13.61
N LEU A 315 -39.59 -21.22 13.24
CA LEU A 315 -40.36 -19.99 13.41
C LEU A 315 -40.51 -19.68 14.90
N ILE A 316 -40.18 -18.46 15.29
CA ILE A 316 -40.29 -18.00 16.67
C ILE A 316 -41.68 -17.39 16.86
N LYS A 317 -42.33 -17.72 17.99
CA LYS A 317 -43.58 -17.08 18.38
C LYS A 317 -43.31 -15.64 18.85
N ILE A 318 -44.23 -14.73 18.54
CA ILE A 318 -44.04 -13.29 18.79
C ILE A 318 -43.81 -13.00 20.28
N GLU A 319 -44.44 -13.80 21.15
CA GLU A 319 -44.37 -13.71 22.60
C GLU A 319 -42.97 -14.05 23.17
N GLU A 320 -42.13 -14.73 22.39
CA GLU A 320 -40.77 -15.13 22.77
C GLU A 320 -39.72 -14.07 22.42
N LEU A 321 -40.10 -13.01 21.69
CA LEU A 321 -39.20 -11.93 21.31
C LEU A 321 -39.00 -10.92 22.44
N SER A 322 -37.79 -10.37 22.54
CA SER A 322 -37.55 -9.19 23.38
C SER A 322 -38.36 -7.99 22.88
N LYS A 323 -38.68 -7.05 23.78
CA LYS A 323 -39.45 -5.83 23.43
C LYS A 323 -38.85 -5.07 22.24
N GLN A 324 -37.52 -4.92 22.21
CA GLN A 324 -36.80 -4.27 21.12
C GLN A 324 -36.96 -5.01 19.78
N ARG A 325 -36.79 -6.34 19.78
CA ARG A 325 -36.95 -7.16 18.56
C ARG A 325 -38.39 -7.14 18.06
N LEU A 326 -39.35 -7.15 18.98
CA LEU A 326 -40.77 -7.03 18.65
C LEU A 326 -41.09 -5.68 18.01
N ASP A 327 -40.62 -4.58 18.60
CA ASP A 327 -40.80 -3.23 18.06
C ASP A 327 -40.20 -3.11 16.64
N ASN A 328 -39.00 -3.67 16.43
CA ASN A 328 -38.35 -3.70 15.12
C ASN A 328 -39.12 -4.57 14.11
N LEU A 329 -39.59 -5.76 14.51
CA LEU A 329 -40.39 -6.64 13.67
C LEU A 329 -41.70 -5.97 13.22
N VAL A 330 -42.37 -5.24 14.12
CA VAL A 330 -43.60 -4.50 13.80
C VAL A 330 -43.32 -3.42 12.75
N LYS A 331 -42.24 -2.65 12.91
CA LYS A 331 -41.82 -1.63 11.93
C LYS A 331 -41.50 -2.24 10.57
N VAL A 332 -40.75 -3.34 10.54
CA VAL A 332 -40.41 -4.06 9.31
C VAL A 332 -41.66 -4.59 8.61
N ARG A 333 -42.60 -5.19 9.37
CA ARG A 333 -43.89 -5.65 8.84
C ARG A 333 -44.70 -4.51 8.21
N SER A 334 -44.69 -3.33 8.83
CA SER A 334 -45.34 -2.14 8.25
C SER A 334 -44.73 -1.79 6.90
N ILE A 335 -43.40 -1.67 6.84
CA ILE A 335 -42.67 -1.32 5.60
C ILE A 335 -42.92 -2.34 4.49
N VAL A 336 -42.90 -3.64 4.81
CA VAL A 336 -43.18 -4.68 3.82
C VAL A 336 -44.62 -4.63 3.32
N LYS A 337 -45.60 -4.36 4.20
CA LYS A 337 -47.01 -4.20 3.82
C LYS A 337 -47.22 -3.04 2.85
N ASP A 338 -46.45 -1.96 2.99
CA ASP A 338 -46.51 -0.81 2.07
C ASP A 338 -46.02 -1.18 0.65
N VAL A 339 -45.24 -2.25 0.52
CA VAL A 339 -44.66 -2.72 -0.74
C VAL A 339 -45.46 -3.86 -1.38
N SER A 340 -46.05 -4.73 -0.55
CA SER A 340 -47.00 -5.76 -0.96
C SER A 340 -47.77 -6.29 0.26
N LYS A 341 -49.09 -6.36 0.14
CA LYS A 341 -49.98 -6.94 1.17
C LYS A 341 -49.90 -8.47 1.24
N GLU A 342 -49.29 -9.11 0.24
CA GLU A 342 -49.25 -10.56 0.09
C GLU A 342 -48.14 -11.22 0.92
N PHE A 343 -47.13 -10.47 1.35
CA PHE A 343 -46.00 -11.04 2.08
C PHE A 343 -46.19 -11.02 3.59
N LEU A 344 -46.00 -12.19 4.21
CA LEU A 344 -45.91 -12.36 5.66
C LEU A 344 -44.44 -12.36 6.07
N VAL A 345 -44.09 -11.54 7.08
CA VAL A 345 -42.74 -11.47 7.66
C VAL A 345 -42.73 -12.21 9.00
N ASN A 346 -42.00 -13.30 9.08
CA ASN A 346 -41.93 -14.16 10.27
C ASN A 346 -40.49 -14.21 10.81
N PRO A 347 -40.31 -14.06 12.13
CA PRO A 347 -39.01 -14.26 12.77
C PRO A 347 -38.68 -15.75 12.84
N TYR A 348 -37.42 -16.11 12.66
CA TYR A 348 -36.94 -17.47 12.88
C TYR A 348 -35.64 -17.49 13.70
N ARG A 349 -35.39 -18.62 14.36
CA ARG A 349 -34.11 -19.00 14.96
C ARG A 349 -33.59 -20.24 14.24
N LEU A 350 -32.27 -20.39 14.17
CA LEU A 350 -31.66 -21.62 13.69
C LEU A 350 -31.46 -22.56 14.88
N GLU A 351 -32.04 -23.77 14.80
CA GLU A 351 -31.86 -24.85 15.77
C GLU A 351 -31.48 -26.15 15.06
N PHE A 352 -30.77 -27.06 15.72
CA PHE A 352 -30.36 -28.33 15.13
C PHE A 352 -31.58 -29.18 14.73
N SER A 353 -31.72 -29.52 13.45
CA SER A 353 -32.86 -30.28 12.94
C SER A 353 -32.55 -30.94 11.58
N ASN A 354 -33.15 -32.12 11.34
CA ASN A 354 -33.04 -32.89 10.10
C ASN A 354 -34.10 -32.51 9.03
N SER A 355 -34.82 -31.41 9.19
CA SER A 355 -36.00 -31.10 8.38
C SER A 355 -35.94 -29.75 7.67
N ARG A 356 -35.95 -29.78 6.33
CA ARG A 356 -36.04 -28.56 5.50
C ARG A 356 -37.50 -28.10 5.41
N VAL A 357 -37.77 -26.87 5.83
CA VAL A 357 -39.08 -26.22 5.64
C VAL A 357 -38.99 -25.22 4.48
N SER A 358 -39.76 -25.48 3.42
CA SER A 358 -39.91 -24.62 2.23
C SER A 358 -41.31 -23.99 2.20
N GLY A 359 -41.39 -22.68 1.99
CA GLY A 359 -42.63 -21.91 1.85
C GLY A 359 -42.38 -20.47 1.38
N MET A 360 -43.40 -19.84 0.77
CA MET A 360 -43.38 -18.43 0.34
C MET A 360 -43.59 -17.48 1.53
N GLU A 361 -42.61 -17.43 2.44
CA GLU A 361 -42.62 -16.51 3.58
C GLU A 361 -41.33 -15.68 3.62
N ILE A 362 -41.41 -14.42 4.04
CA ILE A 362 -40.21 -13.63 4.33
C ILE A 362 -39.77 -14.00 5.74
N LYS A 363 -38.64 -14.70 5.83
CA LYS A 363 -38.06 -15.16 7.08
C LYS A 363 -36.92 -14.23 7.48
N ILE A 364 -36.96 -13.69 8.70
CA ILE A 364 -35.89 -12.84 9.24
C ILE A 364 -35.31 -13.49 10.49
N ASN A 365 -34.00 -13.65 10.53
CA ASN A 365 -33.33 -14.22 11.70
C ASN A 365 -33.50 -13.28 12.90
N GLU A 366 -33.88 -13.81 14.06
CA GLU A 366 -34.12 -13.00 15.26
C GLU A 366 -32.94 -12.13 15.69
N LYS A 367 -31.69 -12.53 15.40
CA LYS A 367 -30.49 -11.75 15.72
C LYS A 367 -30.43 -10.47 14.90
N ILE A 368 -30.93 -10.49 13.67
CA ILE A 368 -30.99 -9.29 12.80
C ILE A 368 -31.98 -8.28 13.37
N LEU A 369 -33.04 -8.74 14.06
CA LEU A 369 -34.05 -7.89 14.70
C LEU A 369 -33.51 -7.01 15.84
N ASP A 370 -32.27 -7.21 16.29
CA ASP A 370 -31.62 -6.32 17.25
C ASP A 370 -31.33 -4.92 16.66
N ASP A 371 -31.14 -4.84 15.33
CA ASP A 371 -30.89 -3.59 14.59
C ASP A 371 -31.96 -3.34 13.51
N LEU A 372 -32.68 -2.23 13.62
CA LEU A 372 -33.77 -1.89 12.70
C LEU A 372 -33.28 -1.72 11.26
N VAL A 373 -32.11 -1.09 11.06
CA VAL A 373 -31.58 -0.82 9.71
C VAL A 373 -31.25 -2.13 9.00
N SER A 374 -30.55 -3.04 9.67
CA SER A 374 -30.24 -4.37 9.16
C SER A 374 -31.50 -5.19 8.90
N SER A 375 -32.51 -5.09 9.77
CA SER A 375 -33.80 -5.76 9.61
C SER A 375 -34.57 -5.30 8.38
N VAL A 376 -34.65 -3.98 8.15
CA VAL A 376 -35.32 -3.41 6.98
C VAL A 376 -34.58 -3.80 5.70
N ARG A 377 -33.24 -3.72 5.70
CA ARG A 377 -32.41 -4.09 4.55
C ARG A 377 -32.60 -5.56 4.15
N GLU A 378 -32.64 -6.46 5.13
CA GLU A 378 -32.86 -7.89 4.88
C GLU A 378 -34.26 -8.13 4.30
N ALA A 379 -35.29 -7.55 4.93
CA ALA A 379 -36.67 -7.68 4.47
C ALA A 379 -36.86 -7.19 3.02
N VAL A 380 -36.35 -6.01 2.70
CA VAL A 380 -36.40 -5.44 1.33
C VAL A 380 -35.65 -6.32 0.34
N SER A 381 -34.50 -6.88 0.74
CA SER A 381 -33.73 -7.80 -0.09
C SER A 381 -34.48 -9.10 -0.38
N CYS A 382 -35.19 -9.66 0.60
CA CYS A 382 -36.06 -10.82 0.42
C CYS A 382 -37.23 -10.51 -0.54
N VAL A 383 -37.94 -9.39 -0.34
CA VAL A 383 -39.03 -8.96 -1.22
C VAL A 383 -38.53 -8.79 -2.66
N ALA A 384 -37.38 -8.14 -2.85
CA ALA A 384 -36.80 -7.91 -4.16
C ALA A 384 -36.40 -9.20 -4.88
N LEU A 385 -35.89 -10.21 -4.16
CA LEU A 385 -35.59 -11.53 -4.73
C LEU A 385 -36.87 -12.26 -5.17
N ILE A 386 -37.91 -12.23 -4.33
CA ILE A 386 -39.18 -12.89 -4.64
C ILE A 386 -39.85 -12.23 -5.86
N LYS A 387 -39.87 -10.89 -5.91
CA LYS A 387 -40.44 -10.14 -7.05
C LYS A 387 -39.63 -10.30 -8.34
N SER A 388 -38.29 -10.35 -8.28
CA SER A 388 -37.45 -10.46 -9.47
C SER A 388 -37.41 -11.87 -10.08
N ARG A 389 -37.91 -12.89 -9.36
CA ARG A 389 -37.76 -14.33 -9.70
C ARG A 389 -36.31 -14.71 -10.06
N SER A 390 -35.35 -13.95 -9.57
CA SER A 390 -33.93 -14.11 -9.88
C SER A 390 -33.17 -14.29 -8.59
N PHE A 391 -32.54 -15.46 -8.44
CA PHE A 391 -31.67 -15.78 -7.30
C PHE A 391 -30.30 -15.07 -7.38
N ASN A 392 -30.01 -14.38 -8.50
CA ASN A 392 -28.76 -13.67 -8.73
C ASN A 392 -28.96 -12.16 -8.72
N PHE A 393 -27.96 -11.42 -8.23
CA PHE A 393 -27.86 -9.95 -8.33
C PHE A 393 -27.73 -9.54 -9.81
N THR A 394 -28.85 -9.55 -10.52
CA THR A 394 -28.98 -9.11 -11.90
C THR A 394 -29.50 -7.68 -11.95
N SER A 395 -29.39 -7.02 -13.10
CA SER A 395 -29.95 -5.69 -13.32
C SER A 395 -31.45 -5.61 -12.97
N SER A 396 -32.18 -6.72 -13.08
CA SER A 396 -33.58 -6.81 -12.66
C SER A 396 -33.75 -6.80 -11.13
N HIS A 397 -32.82 -7.39 -10.37
CA HIS A 397 -32.84 -7.32 -8.89
C HIS A 397 -32.57 -5.89 -8.38
N LEU A 398 -31.61 -5.19 -8.97
CA LEU A 398 -31.34 -3.77 -8.64
C LEU A 398 -32.55 -2.88 -8.98
N ARG A 399 -33.19 -3.11 -10.14
CA ARG A 399 -34.45 -2.42 -10.49
C ARG A 399 -35.55 -2.72 -9.48
N SER A 400 -35.73 -3.98 -9.09
CA SER A 400 -36.72 -4.34 -8.06
C SER A 400 -36.44 -3.65 -6.72
N ILE A 401 -35.18 -3.53 -6.28
CA ILE A 401 -34.83 -2.78 -5.06
C ILE A 401 -35.20 -1.30 -5.22
N LEU A 402 -34.87 -0.67 -6.35
CA LEU A 402 -35.19 0.73 -6.61
C LEU A 402 -36.71 0.98 -6.68
N ASP A 403 -37.46 0.06 -7.29
CA ASP A 403 -38.92 0.12 -7.38
C ASP A 403 -39.56 -0.02 -5.99
N ILE A 404 -39.04 -0.92 -5.15
CA ILE A 404 -39.47 -1.10 -3.77
C ILE A 404 -39.16 0.16 -2.95
N ALA A 405 -37.94 0.70 -3.05
CA ALA A 405 -37.55 1.92 -2.35
C ALA A 405 -38.43 3.12 -2.78
N SER A 406 -38.70 3.26 -4.08
CA SER A 406 -39.58 4.30 -4.61
C SER A 406 -41.02 4.16 -4.11
N SER A 407 -41.52 2.93 -3.99
CA SER A 407 -42.86 2.63 -3.46
C SER A 407 -42.97 3.00 -1.97
N ILE A 408 -41.94 2.69 -1.17
CA ILE A 408 -41.87 3.05 0.25
C ILE A 408 -41.86 4.58 0.40
N ILE A 409 -41.01 5.28 -0.35
CA ILE A 409 -40.91 6.75 -0.29
C ILE A 409 -42.23 7.41 -0.71
N SER A 410 -42.86 6.93 -1.79
CA SER A 410 -44.12 7.49 -2.31
C SER A 410 -45.28 7.29 -1.34
N ASN A 411 -45.38 6.13 -0.68
CA ASN A 411 -46.43 5.86 0.31
C ASN A 411 -46.24 6.70 1.58
N GLN A 412 -45.00 6.86 2.07
CA GLN A 412 -44.73 7.74 3.21
C GLN A 412 -45.00 9.23 2.91
N PHE A 413 -44.73 9.68 1.68
CA PHE A 413 -45.10 11.04 1.25
C PHE A 413 -46.62 11.24 1.21
N ASN A 414 -47.37 10.26 0.70
CA ASN A 414 -48.83 10.33 0.63
C ASN A 414 -49.50 10.29 2.01
N ASP A 415 -48.95 9.55 2.96
CA ASP A 415 -49.48 9.53 4.34
C ASP A 415 -49.17 10.82 5.12
N ASN A 416 -48.06 11.49 4.81
CA ASN A 416 -47.73 12.81 5.40
C ASN A 416 -48.55 13.96 4.80
N LEU A 417 -49.07 13.82 3.58
CA LEU A 417 -49.98 14.80 2.96
C LEU A 417 -51.46 14.61 3.39
N ARG A 418 -51.78 13.47 4.02
CA ARG A 418 -53.12 13.13 4.55
C ARG A 418 -53.30 13.41 6.04
N LYS A 419 -52.23 13.78 6.74
CA LYS A 419 -52.25 14.32 8.11
C LYS A 419 -52.18 15.84 8.03
#